data_AF-X5RYB6-F1
#
_entry.id   AF-X5RYB6-F1
#
_cell.length_a   1.000
_cell.length_b   1.000
_cell.length_c   1.000
_cell.angle_alpha   90.00
_cell.angle_beta   90.00
_cell.angle_gamma   90.00
#
_symmetry.space_group_name_H-M   'P 1'
#
loop_
_entity.id
_entity.type
_entity.pdbx_description
1 polymer ?
#
loop_
_entity_poly.entity_id
_entity_poly.type
_entity_poly.pdbx_seq_one_letter_code
_entity_poly.pdbx_strand_id
1 'polypeptide(L)'
;MPLAPMAINALKQQRLAIANGPDGLVFPSDEGTPLDHHNILARVWTPMLVGAGIFRLHPTRLDPEGDPLKIAKYDFHGLRHAAASLFIEQKLSPKRVQTIMGHSSITVTFDNGDLFEEDAADQTAVAEIEARVLL
;
A
#
# COMPACT_ATOMS: atom_id res chain seq x y z
N MET A 1 15.66 -3.45 5.42
CA MET A 1 14.92 -3.45 4.13
C MET A 1 15.71 -2.62 3.13
N PRO A 2 16.03 -3.12 1.92
CA PRO A 2 16.64 -2.30 0.88
C PRO A 2 15.64 -1.22 0.40
N LEU A 3 16.11 0.01 0.20
CA LEU A 3 15.30 1.11 -0.33
C LEU A 3 15.71 1.39 -1.77
N ALA A 4 14.73 1.62 -2.64
CA ALA A 4 14.98 2.06 -4.01
C ALA A 4 15.64 3.45 -4.01
N PRO A 5 16.47 3.78 -5.03
CA PRO A 5 17.12 5.09 -5.12
C PRO A 5 16.13 6.27 -5.04
N MET A 6 14.94 6.11 -5.63
CA MET A 6 13.87 7.11 -5.55
C MET A 6 13.45 7.38 -4.10
N ALA A 7 13.24 6.33 -3.30
CA ALA A 7 12.86 6.47 -1.90
C ALA A 7 13.98 7.14 -1.08
N ILE A 8 15.24 6.78 -1.35
CA ILE A 8 16.40 7.43 -0.69
C ILE A 8 16.45 8.92 -1.03
N ASN A 9 16.26 9.28 -2.30
CA ASN A 9 16.28 10.67 -2.73
C ASN A 9 15.12 11.47 -2.13
N ALA A 10 13.92 10.91 -2.09
CA ALA A 10 12.77 11.53 -1.43
C ALA A 10 13.03 11.77 0.07
N LEU A 11 13.59 10.80 0.78
CA LEU A 11 13.95 10.95 2.19
C LEU A 11 15.04 12.01 2.41
N LYS A 12 16.02 12.11 1.52
CA LYS A 12 17.04 13.17 1.57
C LYS A 12 16.42 14.55 1.35
N GLN A 13 15.55 14.69 0.35
CA GLN A 13 14.83 15.94 0.08
C GLN A 13 13.97 16.35 1.26
N GLN A 14 13.20 15.41 1.82
CA GLN A 14 12.41 15.63 3.03
C GLN A 14 13.26 16.17 4.18
N ARG A 15 14.39 15.49 4.47
CA ARG A 15 15.31 15.87 5.55
C ARG A 15 15.95 17.25 5.37
N LEU A 16 16.11 17.71 4.12
CA LEU A 16 16.61 19.04 3.81
C LEU A 16 15.51 20.11 3.89
N ALA A 17 14.26 19.74 3.63
CA ALA A 17 13.11 20.64 3.65
C ALA A 17 12.62 20.95 5.07
N ILE A 18 12.85 20.05 6.03
CA ILE A 18 12.41 20.19 7.42
C ILE A 18 13.58 20.54 8.34
N ALA A 19 13.33 21.41 9.31
CA ALA A 19 14.23 21.55 10.45
C ALA A 19 14.14 20.26 11.26
N ASN A 20 15.24 19.51 11.34
CA ASN A 20 15.33 18.31 12.16
C ASN A 20 15.21 18.75 13.62
N GLY A 21 14.00 18.65 14.17
CA GLY A 21 13.71 19.00 15.56
C GLY A 21 14.54 18.18 16.55
N PRO A 22 14.40 18.41 17.87
CA PRO A 22 15.21 17.77 18.90
C PRO A 22 15.18 16.23 18.84
N ASP A 23 14.05 15.65 18.41
CA ASP A 23 13.87 14.20 18.29
C ASP A 23 14.33 13.62 16.93
N GLY A 24 14.79 14.47 16.00
CA GLY A 24 15.32 14.03 14.71
C GLY A 24 14.30 13.30 13.81
N LEU A 25 13.01 13.62 13.95
CA LEU A 25 11.94 12.97 13.19
C LEU A 25 12.08 13.22 11.69
N VAL A 26 11.91 12.17 10.89
CA VAL A 26 11.94 12.24 9.41
C VAL A 26 10.62 12.79 8.85
N PHE A 27 9.52 12.55 9.54
CA PHE A 27 8.18 13.02 9.18
C PHE A 27 7.52 13.70 10.39
N PRO A 28 7.96 14.92 10.76
CA PRO A 28 7.32 15.71 11.80
C PRO A 28 6.05 16.38 11.28
N SER A 29 5.15 16.72 12.20
CA SER A 29 4.10 17.71 12.00
C SER A 29 4.69 19.12 11.93
N ASP A 30 3.88 20.12 11.60
CA ASP A 30 4.29 21.52 11.59
C ASP A 30 4.76 22.02 12.99
N GLU A 31 4.32 21.34 14.05
CA GLU A 31 4.72 21.62 15.44
C GLU A 31 5.97 20.81 15.87
N GLY A 32 6.53 20.00 14.97
CA GLY A 32 7.71 19.16 15.27
C GLY A 32 7.40 17.84 15.98
N THR A 33 6.12 17.49 16.15
CA THR A 33 5.68 16.24 16.80
C THR A 33 5.51 15.11 15.77
N PRO A 34 5.42 13.82 16.18
CA PRO A 34 5.10 12.74 15.27
C PRO A 34 3.77 12.99 14.55
N LEU A 35 3.71 12.71 13.25
CA LEU A 35 2.47 12.83 12.49
C LEU A 35 1.42 11.85 13.02
N ASP A 36 0.22 12.37 13.24
CA ASP A 36 -0.95 11.59 13.60
C ASP A 36 -1.62 10.96 12.36
N HIS A 37 -1.95 9.67 12.45
CA HIS A 37 -2.53 8.92 11.34
C HIS A 37 -3.89 9.49 10.90
N HIS A 38 -4.74 9.91 11.84
CA HIS A 38 -6.04 10.48 11.52
C HIS A 38 -5.88 11.82 10.77
N ASN A 39 -4.92 12.64 11.20
CA ASN A 39 -4.60 13.89 10.50
C ASN A 39 -4.08 13.66 9.07
N ILE A 40 -3.20 12.66 8.87
CA ILE A 40 -2.76 12.28 7.52
C ILE A 40 -3.95 11.89 6.64
N LEU A 41 -4.85 11.05 7.17
CA LEU A 41 -6.02 10.59 6.42
C LEU A 41 -6.97 11.74 6.04
N ALA A 42 -7.26 12.61 7.00
CA ALA A 42 -8.23 13.68 6.84
C ALA A 42 -7.71 14.84 6.00
N ARG A 43 -6.43 15.21 6.16
CA ARG A 43 -5.86 16.42 5.55
C ARG A 43 -5.10 16.17 4.26
N VAL A 44 -4.56 14.97 4.07
CA VAL A 44 -3.70 14.66 2.93
C VAL A 44 -4.30 13.56 2.06
N TRP A 45 -4.48 12.37 2.63
CA TRP A 45 -4.85 11.17 1.86
C TRP A 45 -6.20 11.29 1.16
N THR A 46 -7.25 11.62 1.91
CA THR A 46 -8.61 11.71 1.36
C THR A 46 -8.73 12.84 0.36
N PRO A 47 -8.30 14.08 0.67
CA PRO A 47 -8.35 15.19 -0.30
C PRO A 47 -7.55 14.90 -1.57
N MET A 48 -6.36 14.29 -1.45
CA MET A 48 -5.52 13.92 -2.60
C MET A 48 -6.24 12.93 -3.53
N LEU A 49 -6.80 11.85 -2.99
CA LEU A 49 -7.51 10.84 -3.79
C LEU A 49 -8.78 11.42 -4.43
N VAL A 50 -9.54 12.23 -3.70
CA VAL A 50 -10.73 12.91 -4.22
C VAL A 50 -10.35 13.87 -5.35
N GLY A 51 -9.28 14.66 -5.18
CA GLY A 51 -8.75 15.55 -6.22
C GLY A 51 -8.24 14.81 -7.46
N ALA A 52 -7.76 13.57 -7.30
CA ALA A 52 -7.37 12.69 -8.40
C ALA A 52 -8.56 11.92 -9.03
N GLY A 53 -9.80 12.12 -8.55
CA GLY A 53 -10.98 11.41 -9.05
C GLY A 53 -11.11 9.96 -8.53
N ILE A 54 -10.30 9.56 -7.55
CA ILE A 54 -10.26 8.21 -6.98
C ILE A 54 -11.07 8.18 -5.67
N PHE A 55 -12.38 8.36 -5.79
CA PHE A 55 -13.28 8.41 -4.63
C PHE A 55 -14.51 7.52 -4.81
N ARG A 56 -15.22 7.31 -3.71
CA ARG A 56 -16.59 6.79 -3.70
C ARG A 56 -17.48 7.74 -2.89
N LEU A 57 -18.79 7.66 -3.11
CA LEU A 57 -19.74 8.43 -2.33
C LEU A 57 -20.00 7.73 -1.00
N HIS A 58 -20.07 8.49 0.09
CA HIS A 58 -20.48 7.99 1.37
C HIS A 58 -21.96 7.57 1.29
N PRO A 59 -22.37 6.40 1.81
CA PRO A 59 -23.73 5.89 1.64
C PRO A 59 -24.80 6.76 2.29
N THR A 60 -24.44 7.49 3.35
CA THR A 60 -25.40 8.21 4.21
C THR A 60 -24.99 9.63 4.61
N ARG A 61 -23.76 10.07 4.33
CA ARG A 61 -23.27 11.38 4.78
C ARG A 61 -23.25 12.33 3.61
N LEU A 62 -23.64 13.57 3.88
CA LEU A 62 -23.61 14.67 2.92
C LEU A 62 -22.46 15.61 3.28
N ASP A 63 -21.98 16.34 2.28
CA ASP A 63 -21.08 17.47 2.44
C ASP A 63 -21.85 18.74 2.89
N PRO A 64 -21.16 19.86 3.20
CA PRO A 64 -21.81 21.10 3.61
C PRO A 64 -22.81 21.67 2.59
N GLU A 65 -22.66 21.32 1.32
CA GLU A 65 -23.51 21.76 0.20
C GLU A 65 -24.76 20.87 0.04
N GLY A 66 -24.83 19.75 0.76
CA GLY A 66 -25.95 18.81 0.72
C GLY A 66 -25.78 17.68 -0.30
N ASP A 67 -24.62 17.58 -0.96
CA ASP A 67 -24.30 16.52 -1.91
C ASP A 67 -23.70 15.30 -1.18
N PRO A 68 -23.77 14.08 -1.76
CA PRO A 68 -23.15 12.91 -1.15
C PRO A 68 -21.64 13.08 -0.91
N LEU A 69 -21.21 12.90 0.33
CA LEU A 69 -19.83 13.14 0.76
C LEU A 69 -18.86 12.23 -0.01
N LYS A 70 -17.87 12.82 -0.68
CA LYS A 70 -16.79 12.07 -1.34
C LYS A 70 -15.79 11.57 -0.31
N ILE A 71 -15.51 10.27 -0.33
CA ILE A 71 -14.52 9.61 0.53
C ILE A 71 -13.50 8.85 -0.31
N ALA A 72 -12.29 8.69 0.22
CA ALA A 72 -11.22 7.92 -0.42
C ALA A 72 -11.73 6.53 -0.81
N LYS A 73 -11.48 6.13 -2.07
CA LYS A 73 -11.84 4.78 -2.54
C LYS A 73 -11.02 3.69 -1.85
N TYR A 74 -9.75 3.98 -1.59
CA TYR A 74 -8.80 3.07 -0.95
C TYR A 74 -8.29 3.67 0.36
N ASP A 75 -8.12 2.83 1.38
CA ASP A 75 -7.47 3.23 2.63
C ASP A 75 -5.94 3.30 2.47
N PHE A 76 -5.27 3.82 3.50
CA PHE A 76 -3.83 3.98 3.51
C PHE A 76 -3.07 2.64 3.59
N HIS A 77 -3.67 1.59 4.15
CA HIS A 77 -3.10 0.23 4.16
C HIS A 77 -3.14 -0.40 2.75
N GLY A 78 -4.02 0.09 1.87
CA GLY A 78 -4.02 -0.24 0.44
C GLY A 78 -2.66 -0.06 -0.22
N LEU A 79 -1.85 0.92 0.21
CA LEU A 79 -0.46 1.10 -0.28
C LEU A 79 0.43 -0.11 0.07
N ARG A 80 0.26 -0.67 1.27
CA ARG A 80 0.98 -1.85 1.73
C ARG A 80 0.58 -3.08 0.91
N HIS A 81 -0.71 -3.22 0.60
CA HIS A 81 -1.20 -4.30 -0.26
C HIS A 81 -0.67 -4.17 -1.68
N ALA A 82 -0.73 -2.97 -2.27
CA ALA A 82 -0.17 -2.71 -3.59
C ALA A 82 1.31 -3.06 -3.66
N ALA A 83 2.11 -2.67 -2.66
CA ALA A 83 3.53 -3.04 -2.59
C ALA A 83 3.74 -4.56 -2.51
N ALA A 84 2.93 -5.28 -1.70
CA ALA A 84 3.00 -6.73 -1.62
C ALA A 84 2.65 -7.41 -2.95
N SER A 85 1.57 -6.97 -3.62
CA SER A 85 1.17 -7.48 -4.94
C SER A 85 2.27 -7.28 -5.98
N LEU A 86 2.90 -6.10 -6.02
CA LEU A 86 4.03 -5.84 -6.92
C LEU A 86 5.24 -6.73 -6.64
N PHE A 87 5.51 -7.07 -5.37
CA PHE A 87 6.60 -8.01 -5.06
C PHE A 87 6.28 -9.44 -5.52
N ILE A 88 5.03 -9.87 -5.40
CA ILE A 88 4.59 -11.20 -5.87
C ILE A 88 4.67 -11.27 -7.40
N GLU A 89 4.24 -10.23 -8.11
CA GLU A 89 4.34 -10.12 -9.56
C GLU A 89 5.79 -10.24 -10.05
N GLN A 90 6.74 -9.68 -9.29
CA GLN A 90 8.18 -9.83 -9.54
C GLN A 90 8.76 -11.19 -9.12
N LYS A 91 7.89 -12.18 -8.82
CA LYS A 91 8.24 -13.55 -8.43
C LYS A 91 9.12 -13.65 -7.18
N LEU A 92 9.02 -12.69 -6.25
CA LEU A 92 9.67 -12.83 -4.95
C LEU A 92 8.98 -13.94 -4.16
N SER A 93 9.77 -14.80 -3.49
CA SER A 93 9.20 -15.86 -2.67
C SER A 93 8.37 -15.28 -1.51
N PRO A 94 7.27 -15.95 -1.10
CA PRO A 94 6.42 -15.47 0.00
C PRO A 94 7.19 -15.16 1.29
N LYS A 95 8.20 -15.99 1.63
CA LYS A 95 9.07 -15.77 2.78
C LYS A 95 9.91 -14.49 2.66
N ARG A 96 10.33 -14.15 1.43
CA ARG A 96 11.08 -12.92 1.16
C ARG A 96 10.17 -11.70 1.28
N VAL A 97 8.95 -11.76 0.73
CA VAL A 97 7.94 -10.71 0.88
C VAL A 97 7.61 -10.50 2.36
N GLN A 98 7.36 -11.57 3.12
CA GLN A 98 7.12 -11.49 4.57
C GLN A 98 8.27 -10.80 5.32
N THR A 99 9.52 -11.13 4.97
CA THR A 99 10.71 -10.52 5.59
C THR A 99 10.80 -9.02 5.28
N ILE A 100 10.47 -8.62 4.05
CA ILE A 100 10.50 -7.21 3.61
C ILE A 100 9.37 -6.41 4.26
N MET A 101 8.16 -6.98 4.29
CA MET A 101 6.96 -6.32 4.79
C MET A 101 6.92 -6.26 6.33
N GLY A 102 7.67 -7.11 7.02
CA GLY A 102 7.64 -7.24 8.47
C GLY A 102 6.44 -8.06 8.94
N HIS A 103 6.63 -8.82 10.04
CA HIS A 103 5.81 -9.92 10.57
C HIS A 103 4.31 -9.65 10.82
N SER A 104 3.81 -8.44 10.58
CA SER A 104 2.39 -8.09 10.66
C SER A 104 1.63 -8.62 9.44
N SER A 105 1.11 -9.84 9.64
CA SER A 105 0.09 -10.55 8.88
C SER A 105 0.37 -10.80 7.40
N ILE A 106 0.81 -12.03 7.11
CA ILE A 106 0.77 -12.61 5.76
C ILE A 106 -0.67 -12.93 5.33
N THR A 107 -1.66 -12.80 6.22
CA THR A 107 -3.05 -13.19 6.00
C THR A 107 -3.77 -12.35 4.94
N VAL A 108 -3.17 -11.24 4.47
CA VAL A 108 -3.71 -10.46 3.33
C VAL A 108 -2.97 -10.73 2.01
N THR A 109 -2.09 -11.73 1.99
CA THR A 109 -1.22 -12.00 0.82
C THR A 109 -1.84 -13.03 -0.15
N PHE A 110 -2.92 -13.72 0.24
CA PHE A 110 -3.53 -14.78 -0.58
C PHE A 110 -4.97 -14.49 -1.04
N ASP A 111 -5.68 -13.54 -0.42
CA ASP A 111 -7.07 -13.20 -0.77
C ASP A 111 -7.23 -12.35 -2.05
N ASN A 112 -6.13 -11.98 -2.72
CA ASN A 112 -6.18 -11.29 -4.02
C ASN A 112 -6.08 -12.25 -5.22
N GLY A 113 -6.25 -13.56 -5.02
CA GLY A 113 -6.32 -14.54 -6.11
C GLY A 113 -7.42 -14.23 -7.13
N ASP A 114 -8.52 -13.60 -6.70
CA ASP A 114 -9.65 -13.24 -7.57
C ASP A 114 -9.37 -12.05 -8.51
N LEU A 115 -8.20 -11.40 -8.43
CA LEU A 115 -7.79 -10.39 -9.43
C LEU A 115 -7.07 -11.01 -10.63
N PHE A 116 -6.83 -12.33 -10.63
CA PHE A 116 -6.17 -13.04 -11.70
C PHE A 116 -6.96 -14.32 -12.00
N GLU A 117 -7.85 -14.28 -13.00
CA GLU A 117 -8.36 -15.51 -13.59
C GLU A 117 -7.18 -16.25 -14.26
N GLU A 118 -6.66 -17.28 -13.59
CA GLU A 118 -5.61 -18.16 -14.13
C GLU A 118 -6.00 -19.65 -14.04
N ASP A 119 -7.26 -19.99 -14.29
CA ASP A 119 -7.72 -21.39 -14.32
C ASP A 119 -6.99 -22.26 -15.38
N ALA A 120 -6.45 -21.64 -16.44
CA ALA A 120 -5.73 -22.36 -17.50
C ALA A 120 -4.24 -22.57 -17.20
N ALA A 121 -3.62 -21.72 -16.37
CA ALA A 121 -2.20 -21.84 -16.02
C ALA A 121 -1.97 -22.94 -14.98
N ASP A 122 -2.91 -23.13 -14.06
CA ASP A 122 -2.82 -24.11 -12.99
C ASP A 122 -2.96 -25.56 -13.50
N GLN A 123 -3.83 -25.83 -14.48
CA GLN A 123 -3.94 -27.18 -15.06
C GLN A 123 -2.66 -27.61 -15.79
N THR A 124 -1.97 -26.66 -16.42
CA THR A 124 -0.70 -26.92 -17.13
C THR A 124 0.43 -27.19 -16.14
N ALA A 125 0.49 -26.43 -15.04
CA ALA A 125 1.48 -26.62 -13.98
C ALA A 125 1.28 -27.95 -13.21
N VAL A 126 0.04 -28.37 -12.97
CA VAL A 126 -0.26 -29.66 -12.34
C VAL A 126 0.09 -30.82 -13.26
N ALA A 127 -0.19 -30.72 -14.56
CA ALA A 127 0.19 -31.75 -15.54
C ALA A 127 1.72 -31.91 -15.67
N GLU A 128 2.50 -30.82 -15.60
CA GLU A 128 3.96 -30.89 -15.58
C GLU A 128 4.53 -31.51 -14.30
N ILE A 129 3.88 -31.30 -13.15
CA ILE A 129 4.26 -31.95 -11.89
C ILE A 129 3.95 -33.45 -11.95
N GLU A 130 2.77 -33.84 -12.46
CA GLU A 130 2.38 -35.25 -12.62
C GLU A 130 3.34 -36.00 -13.55
N ALA A 131 3.76 -35.38 -14.67
CA ALA A 131 4.74 -35.95 -15.59
C ALA A 131 6.14 -36.15 -14.97
N ARG A 132 6.51 -35.40 -13.92
CA ARG A 132 7.80 -35.52 -13.23
C ARG A 132 7.81 -36.52 -12.08
N VAL A 133 6.63 -36.92 -11.57
CA VAL A 133 6.51 -37.92 -10.49
C VAL A 133 6.40 -39.34 -11.06
N LEU A 134 6.04 -39.49 -12.34
CA LEU A 134 5.89 -40.78 -13.02
C LEU A 134 7.15 -41.23 -13.82
N LEU A 135 8.31 -40.60 -13.61
CA LEU A 135 9.64 -41.06 -14.04
C LEU A 135 10.50 -41.41 -12.80
#